data_AF-A0A536APT7-F1
#
_entry.id   AF-A0A536APT7-F1
#
_cell.length_a   1.000
_cell.length_b   1.000
_cell.length_c   1.000
_cell.angle_alpha   90.00
_cell.angle_beta   90.00
_cell.angle_gamma   90.00
#
_symmetry.space_group_name_H-M   'P 1'
#
loop_
_entity.id
_entity.type
_entity.pdbx_description
1 polymer ?
#
loop_
_entity_poly.entity_id
_entity_poly.type
_entity_poly.pdbx_seq_one_letter_code
_entity_poly.pdbx_strand_id
1 'polypeptide(L)' 'MSRSVKKGPFVEKSLKEKIDILNSRNEKKVVKTWSRPSMILPIMVGHTIAVHDGRRHVPV' A
#
# COMPACT_ATOMS: atom_id res chain seq x y z
N MET A 1 -9.19 6.06 -10.30
CA MET A 1 -10.59 6.32 -9.85
C MET A 1 -10.52 7.28 -8.68
N SER A 2 -11.09 8.49 -8.80
CA SER A 2 -11.15 9.40 -7.66
C SER A 2 -12.28 8.97 -6.72
N ARG A 3 -11.99 8.88 -5.42
CA ARG A 3 -13.03 8.77 -4.40
C ARG A 3 -13.49 10.16 -4.01
N SER A 4 -14.73 10.28 -3.54
CA SER A 4 -15.24 11.54 -3.00
C SER A 4 -14.38 12.00 -1.81
N VAL A 5 -13.98 13.27 -1.80
CA VAL A 5 -13.14 13.89 -0.76
C VAL A 5 -13.74 13.72 0.64
N LYS A 6 -15.08 13.73 0.76
CA LYS A 6 -15.78 13.55 2.04
C LYS A 6 -15.56 12.18 2.70
N LYS A 7 -15.20 11.14 1.93
CA LYS A 7 -15.06 9.76 2.41
C LYS A 7 -13.64 9.40 2.88
N GLY A 8 -12.70 10.33 2.76
CA GLY A 8 -11.30 10.12 3.14
C GLY A 8 -10.53 9.15 2.22
N PRO A 9 -9.22 9.02 2.45
CA PRO A 9 -8.36 8.10 1.71
C PRO A 9 -8.79 6.65 1.98
N PHE A 10 -8.82 5.84 0.92
CA PHE A 10 -9.07 4.42 1.06
C PHE A 10 -7.76 3.65 1.06
N VAL A 11 -7.64 2.70 1.98
CA VAL A 11 -6.56 1.72 1.98
C VAL A 11 -7.17 0.37 2.30
N GLU A 12 -6.75 -0.65 1.56
CA GLU A 12 -7.13 -2.02 1.87
C GLU A 12 -6.59 -2.43 3.25
N LYS A 13 -7.45 -3.04 4.07
CA LYS A 13 -7.10 -3.49 5.43
C LYS A 13 -5.85 -4.38 5.43
N SER A 14 -5.74 -5.32 4.50
CA SER A 14 -4.60 -6.25 4.43
C SER A 14 -3.27 -5.55 4.10
N LEU A 15 -3.30 -4.49 3.28
CA LEU A 15 -2.13 -3.68 2.95
C LEU A 15 -1.71 -2.85 4.17
N LYS A 16 -2.68 -2.23 4.86
CA LYS A 16 -2.43 -1.45 6.07
C LYS A 16 -1.77 -2.28 7.16
N GLU A 17 -2.34 -3.45 7.47
CA GLU A 17 -1.81 -4.35 8.51
C GLU A 17 -0.36 -4.79 8.23
N LYS A 18 -0.04 -5.13 6.97
CA LYS A 18 1.32 -5.50 6.58
C LYS A 18 2.31 -4.35 6.82
N ILE A 19 1.91 -3.12 6.48
CA ILE A 19 2.77 -1.94 6.63
C ILE A 19 2.92 -1.59 8.11
N ASP A 20 1.86 -1.67 8.92
CA ASP A 20 1.93 -1.43 10.36
C ASP A 20 2.88 -2.43 11.05
N ILE A 21 2.86 -3.70 10.66
CA ILE A 21 3.81 -4.71 11.15
C ILE A 21 5.25 -4.40 10.74
N LEU A 22 5.48 -4.00 9.49
CA LEU A 22 6.82 -3.67 8.99
C LEU A 22 7.39 -2.42 9.65
N ASN A 23 6.55 -1.40 9.88
CA ASN A 23 6.88 -0.21 10.65
C ASN A 23 7.25 -0.56 12.09
N SER A 24 6.46 -1.42 12.74
CA SER A 24 6.73 -1.86 14.12
C SER A 24 8.05 -2.62 14.25
N ARG A 25 8.46 -3.32 13.18
CA ARG A 25 9.74 -4.06 13.11
C ARG A 25 10.88 -3.22 12.51
N ASN A 26 10.58 -2.00 12.05
CA ASN A 26 11.51 -1.12 11.35
C ASN A 26 12.21 -1.79 10.15
N GLU A 27 11.52 -2.71 9.46
CA GLU A 27 12.04 -3.51 8.35
C GLU A 27 11.52 -3.00 7.00
N LYS A 28 12.42 -2.73 6.05
CA LYS A 28 12.08 -2.34 4.69
C LYS A 28 12.04 -3.56 3.77
N LYS A 29 10.88 -4.23 3.71
CA LYS A 29 10.64 -5.38 2.82
C LYS A 29 9.71 -5.00 1.68
N VAL A 30 9.84 -5.69 0.55
CA VAL A 30 8.97 -5.52 -0.61
C VAL A 30 7.59 -6.08 -0.30
N VAL A 31 6.56 -5.22 -0.29
CA VAL A 31 5.17 -5.62 -0.02
C VAL A 31 4.43 -5.81 -1.34
N LYS A 32 3.99 -7.04 -1.62
CA LYS A 32 3.15 -7.32 -2.78
C LYS A 32 1.70 -6.94 -2.50
N THR A 33 1.09 -6.19 -3.42
CA THR A 33 -0.33 -5.79 -3.36
C THR A 33 -1.05 -6.03 -4.67
N TRP A 34 -2.27 -6.56 -4.57
CA TRP A 34 -3.24 -6.61 -5.67
C TRP A 34 -4.21 -5.43 -5.62
N SER A 35 -4.27 -4.71 -4.51
CA SER A 35 -5.14 -3.55 -4.34
C SER A 35 -4.51 -2.30 -4.92
N ARG A 36 -4.78 -2.09 -6.20
CA ARG A 36 -4.54 -0.86 -6.95
C ARG A 36 -5.35 0.37 -6.50
N PRO A 37 -6.55 0.27 -5.89
CA PRO A 37 -7.31 1.46 -5.49
C PRO A 37 -6.87 2.09 -4.16
N SER A 38 -5.88 1.51 -3.46
CA SER A 38 -5.38 2.05 -2.19
C SER A 38 -4.58 3.33 -2.41
N MET A 39 -4.83 4.34 -1.58
CA MET A 39 -4.09 5.60 -1.55
C MET A 39 -2.83 5.47 -0.71
N ILE A 40 -1.75 6.11 -1.14
CA ILE A 40 -0.48 6.14 -0.40
C ILE A 40 -0.68 6.99 0.85
N LEU A 41 -0.43 6.40 2.02
CA LEU A 41 -0.44 7.09 3.32
C LEU A 41 0.98 7.48 3.73
N PRO A 42 1.17 8.51 4.58
CA PRO A 42 2.49 8.89 5.10
C PRO A 42 3.25 7.74 5.79
N ILE A 43 2.53 6.82 6.44
CA ILE A 43 3.11 5.62 7.08
C ILE A 43 3.75 4.63 6.09
N MET A 44 3.48 4.76 4.80
CA MET A 44 4.00 3.87 3.76
C MET A 44 5.32 4.41 3.16
N VAL A 45 5.73 5.63 3.52
CA VAL A 45 6.92 6.27 2.97
C VAL A 45 8.17 5.44 3.33
N GLY A 46 8.99 5.16 2.33
CA GLY A 46 10.21 4.36 2.48
C GLY A 46 10.02 2.83 2.39
N HIS A 47 8.80 2.35 2.16
CA HIS A 47 8.52 0.96 1.82
C HIS A 47 8.43 0.78 0.31
N THR A 48 8.98 -0.30 -0.22
CA THR A 48 8.80 -0.68 -1.64
C THR A 48 7.53 -1.51 -1.78
N ILE A 49 6.59 -1.04 -2.59
CA ILE A 49 5.30 -1.70 -2.81
C ILE A 49 5.28 -2.26 -4.22
N ALA A 50 5.24 -3.58 -4.34
CA ALA A 50 5.08 -4.24 -5.62
C ALA A 50 3.59 -4.32 -5.99
N VAL A 51 3.15 -3.46 -6.91
CA VAL A 51 1.76 -3.31 -7.34
C VAL A 51 1.47 -4.21 -8.54
N HIS A 52 0.40 -5.01 -8.48
CA HIS A 52 -0.01 -5.85 -9.60
C HIS A 52 -0.62 -5.02 -10.74
N ASP A 53 -0.04 -5.07 -11.94
CA ASP A 53 -0.51 -4.35 -13.13
C ASP A 53 -1.57 -5.11 -13.95
N GLY A 54 -1.72 -6.42 -13.71
CA GLY A 54 -2.55 -7.33 -14.50
C GLY A 54 -1.77 -8.54 -15.05
N ARG A 55 -0.44 -8.43 -15.14
CA ARG A 55 0.47 -9.48 -15.61
C ARG A 55 1.60 -9.76 -14.62
N ARG A 56 2.14 -8.72 -13.97
CA ARG A 56 3.26 -8.82 -13.03
C ARG A 56 3.11 -7.81 -11.88
N HIS A 57 3.90 -8.02 -10.84
CA HIS A 57 4.04 -7.05 -9.76
C HIS A 57 5.18 -6.09 -10.09
N VAL A 58 4.87 -4.81 -10.25
CA VAL A 58 5.83 -3.74 -10.53
C VAL A 58 6.23 -3.08 -9.20
N PRO A 59 7.52 -3.08 -8.82
CA PRO A 59 7.98 -2.39 -7.60
C PRO A 59 7.91 -0.88 -7.80
N VAL A 60 7.26 -0.20 -6.84
CA VAL A 60 7.17 1.26 -6.71
C VAL A 60 7.70 1.68 -5.35
#